data_AF-A0A5M3WSM1-F1
#
_entry.id   AF-A0A5M3WSM1-F1
#
_cell.length_a   1.000
_cell.length_b   1.000
_cell.length_c   1.000
_cell.angle_alpha   90.00
_cell.angle_beta   90.00
_cell.angle_gamma   90.00
#
_symmetry.space_group_name_H-M   'P 1'
#
loop_
_entity.id
_entity.type
_entity.pdbx_description
1 polymer ?
#
loop_
_entity_poly.entity_id
_entity_poly.type
_entity_poly.pdbx_seq_one_letter_code
_entity_poly.pdbx_strand_id
1 'polypeptide(L)'
;MGLTETDLSLPLGAARYRWGSLIVFFKGAPVRNQTLFQELQHESFGQFAWQSNAEVRESLAFMHEIVHYQQDLGTGVGHWDDNVRRRHIPDCLLSLRVPVSRTDLAFPFARHDEDEATNGDLEYAWFVYEDFLLEKLIFLHNSDVPASRHQKIAAILALELGVEVQPEQYEFLLPESILEGEAAATVYGTILASQATAEARELIYAHSGMWDIFEMNPAPVYQATMQAFVGGYPDLPDDPDWQPRSAFDLFTFLIDLSCAHPCPEWFEKHGVDRTNFEPGVKFFRLARALAGLDLTGRRAIEHAFSSDDLEAAEDVLLERISFDYPKAREIYAGWVEHYTNDNHRGDNRVLATRLASARYRAEVKPIIARKSVMEATMAGIPVLLHGAQGGHQVWFGDTIIQPTEQTMLQVDAALDAVHYELVTAMLDSGRFRCPLATRSLCGSAQNTCRHGIDNLRLLPEAPGCHVRVQLEVNGFNILQ
;
A
#
# COMPACT_ATOMS: atom_id res chain seq x y z
N MET A 1 -0.64 14.86 24.41
CA MET A 1 -0.36 14.53 23.00
C MET A 1 -0.33 13.01 22.91
N GLY A 2 -1.47 12.41 22.56
CA GLY A 2 -1.70 10.97 22.67
C GLY A 2 -1.85 10.34 21.30
N LEU A 3 -1.11 9.25 21.10
CA LEU A 3 -1.26 8.20 20.07
C LEU A 3 -1.58 8.70 18.65
N THR A 4 -0.52 8.96 17.87
CA THR A 4 -0.59 8.80 16.41
C THR A 4 -0.80 7.31 16.13
N GLU A 5 -2.05 6.91 15.86
CA GLU A 5 -2.33 5.62 15.23
C GLU A 5 -1.85 5.74 13.78
N THR A 6 -0.76 5.01 13.52
CA THR A 6 0.17 5.16 12.39
C THR A 6 -0.08 4.08 11.33
N ASP A 7 -1.33 3.86 10.95
CA ASP A 7 -1.70 2.86 9.96
C ASP A 7 -2.88 3.41 9.14
N LEU A 8 -2.89 3.17 7.82
CA LEU A 8 -4.10 3.29 7.01
C LEU A 8 -5.13 2.40 7.69
N SER A 9 -6.10 3.02 8.37
CA SER A 9 -7.05 2.29 9.19
C SER A 9 -8.36 3.03 9.19
N LEU A 10 -9.44 2.25 9.04
CA LEU A 10 -10.77 2.77 9.31
C LEU A 10 -10.82 3.32 10.75
N PRO A 11 -11.51 4.45 11.01
CA PRO A 11 -11.65 5.07 12.33
C PRO A 11 -12.17 4.17 13.46
N LEU A 12 -12.55 2.93 13.15
CA LEU A 12 -13.15 1.97 14.05
C LEU A 12 -12.29 0.72 14.34
N GLY A 13 -11.01 0.73 13.92
CA GLY A 13 -9.94 -0.06 14.52
C GLY A 13 -10.11 -1.58 14.56
N ALA A 14 -10.95 -2.17 13.69
CA ALA A 14 -11.17 -3.62 13.66
C ALA A 14 -10.07 -4.36 12.87
N ALA A 15 -9.55 -3.72 11.82
CA ALA A 15 -8.41 -4.18 11.05
C ALA A 15 -7.47 -3.01 10.74
N ARG A 16 -6.26 -3.33 10.28
CA ARG A 16 -5.29 -2.37 9.75
C ARG A 16 -4.32 -3.08 8.82
N TYR A 17 -3.91 -2.39 7.76
CA TYR A 17 -2.81 -2.78 6.90
C TYR A 17 -1.72 -1.72 6.97
N ARG A 18 -0.48 -2.20 7.01
CA ARG A 18 0.68 -1.34 6.96
C ARG A 18 1.42 -1.55 5.65
N TRP A 19 1.66 -0.47 4.91
CA TRP A 19 2.42 -0.51 3.66
C TRP A 19 3.81 -1.14 3.84
N GLY A 20 4.15 -2.12 3.02
CA GLY A 20 5.36 -2.95 3.08
C GLY A 20 5.29 -4.09 4.08
N SER A 21 4.22 -4.24 4.85
CA SER A 21 4.15 -5.31 5.86
C SER A 21 3.78 -6.66 5.29
N LEU A 22 3.07 -6.68 4.15
CA LEU A 22 2.40 -7.84 3.59
C LEU A 22 1.60 -8.65 4.63
N ILE A 23 1.05 -8.01 5.66
CA ILE A 23 0.21 -8.67 6.67
C ILE A 23 -0.94 -7.72 7.05
N VAL A 24 -2.17 -8.23 6.97
CA VAL A 24 -3.36 -7.55 7.48
C VAL A 24 -3.55 -7.92 8.95
N PHE A 25 -3.68 -6.92 9.82
CA PHE A 25 -3.86 -7.12 11.26
C PHE A 25 -5.30 -6.88 11.67
N PHE A 26 -5.81 -7.70 12.58
CA PHE A 26 -7.12 -7.53 13.19
C PHE A 26 -7.00 -7.29 14.70
N LYS A 27 -7.68 -6.26 15.20
CA LYS A 27 -7.79 -5.99 16.64
C LYS A 27 -9.15 -6.48 17.14
N GLY A 28 -9.13 -7.27 18.23
CA GLY A 28 -10.34 -7.58 19.03
C GLY A 28 -11.23 -8.72 18.54
N ALA A 29 -11.26 -9.01 17.23
CA ALA A 29 -12.01 -10.13 16.67
C ALA A 29 -11.09 -11.29 16.27
N PRO A 30 -11.42 -12.56 16.62
CA PRO A 30 -10.77 -13.69 15.99
C PRO A 30 -11.28 -13.77 14.55
N VAL A 31 -10.55 -13.16 13.61
CA VAL A 31 -10.77 -13.47 12.19
C VAL A 31 -10.40 -14.92 12.00
N ARG A 32 -11.44 -15.74 11.87
CA ARG A 32 -11.30 -17.15 11.56
C ARG A 32 -10.95 -17.21 10.08
N ASN A 33 -10.23 -18.25 9.64
CA ASN A 33 -10.13 -18.56 8.21
C ASN A 33 -11.52 -18.57 7.53
N GLN A 34 -12.56 -18.86 8.31
CA GLN A 34 -13.96 -18.76 7.90
C GLN A 34 -14.39 -17.38 7.39
N THR A 35 -13.93 -16.25 7.96
CA THR A 35 -14.33 -14.89 7.52
C THR A 35 -13.96 -14.67 6.05
N LEU A 36 -12.76 -15.07 5.67
CA LEU A 36 -12.31 -14.98 4.29
C LEU A 36 -13.10 -15.91 3.35
N PHE A 37 -13.38 -17.16 3.77
CA PHE A 37 -14.25 -18.05 2.98
C PHE A 37 -15.68 -17.53 2.88
N GLN A 38 -16.18 -16.88 3.94
CA GLN A 38 -17.48 -16.23 3.97
C GLN A 38 -17.51 -15.06 3.00
N GLU A 39 -16.53 -14.15 3.03
CA GLU A 39 -16.49 -13.04 2.08
C GLU A 39 -16.26 -13.52 0.64
N LEU A 40 -15.41 -14.53 0.42
CA LEU A 40 -15.26 -15.14 -0.89
C LEU A 40 -16.60 -15.73 -1.37
N GLN A 41 -17.32 -16.43 -0.49
CA GLN A 41 -18.64 -16.97 -0.79
C GLN A 41 -19.64 -15.84 -1.06
N HIS A 42 -19.63 -14.78 -0.26
CA HIS A 42 -20.52 -13.63 -0.42
C HIS A 42 -20.28 -12.92 -1.75
N GLU A 43 -19.02 -12.65 -2.11
CA GLU A 43 -18.64 -12.07 -3.41
C GLU A 43 -19.01 -13.03 -4.56
N SER A 44 -18.74 -14.33 -4.43
CA SER A 44 -19.07 -15.35 -5.46
C SER A 44 -20.56 -15.42 -5.80
N PHE A 45 -21.41 -15.34 -4.78
CA PHE A 45 -22.86 -15.47 -4.94
C PHE A 45 -23.59 -14.12 -4.96
N GLY A 46 -22.87 -13.02 -4.73
CA GLY A 46 -23.44 -11.69 -4.53
C GLY A 46 -24.39 -11.61 -3.33
N GLN A 47 -24.34 -12.57 -2.39
CA GLN A 47 -25.29 -12.70 -1.28
C GLN A 47 -24.56 -12.50 0.03
N PHE A 48 -24.89 -11.42 0.73
CA PHE A 48 -24.29 -11.10 2.01
C PHE A 48 -25.33 -11.24 3.12
N ALA A 49 -25.07 -12.16 4.05
CA ALA A 49 -26.01 -12.57 5.09
C ALA A 49 -25.44 -12.35 6.49
N TRP A 50 -24.87 -11.16 6.73
CA TRP A 50 -24.34 -10.77 8.03
C TRP A 50 -25.41 -10.84 9.13
N GLN A 51 -25.06 -11.44 10.25
CA GLN A 51 -25.98 -11.73 11.35
C GLN A 51 -25.80 -10.81 12.56
N SER A 52 -24.72 -10.02 12.59
CA SER A 52 -24.43 -9.14 13.72
C SER A 52 -23.62 -7.90 13.35
N ASN A 53 -23.69 -6.86 14.19
CA ASN A 53 -22.85 -5.67 14.08
C ASN A 53 -21.34 -5.98 14.12
N ALA A 54 -20.93 -6.99 14.88
CA ALA A 54 -19.53 -7.39 14.95
C ALA A 54 -19.07 -7.95 13.60
N GLU A 55 -19.86 -8.86 13.02
CA GLU A 55 -19.58 -9.48 11.72
C GLU A 55 -19.50 -8.43 10.60
N VAL A 56 -20.45 -7.49 10.52
CA VAL A 56 -20.39 -6.41 9.52
C VAL A 56 -19.12 -5.59 9.65
N ARG A 57 -18.76 -5.16 10.88
CA ARG A 57 -17.55 -4.36 11.10
C ARG A 57 -16.28 -5.12 10.73
N GLU A 58 -16.22 -6.41 11.05
CA GLU A 58 -15.10 -7.29 10.71
C GLU A 58 -14.97 -7.46 9.20
N SER A 59 -16.07 -7.74 8.50
CA SER A 59 -16.10 -7.93 7.05
C SER A 59 -15.75 -6.64 6.30
N LEU A 60 -16.32 -5.49 6.68
CA LEU A 60 -16.01 -4.20 6.05
C LEU A 60 -14.54 -3.83 6.23
N ALA A 61 -14.02 -3.97 7.45
CA ALA A 61 -12.60 -3.72 7.70
C ALA A 61 -11.71 -4.71 6.94
N PHE A 62 -12.08 -6.00 6.90
CA PHE A 62 -11.33 -6.99 6.14
C PHE A 62 -11.28 -6.66 4.64
N MET A 63 -12.43 -6.35 4.01
CA MET A 63 -12.49 -5.99 2.60
C MET A 63 -11.63 -4.76 2.31
N HIS A 64 -11.70 -3.72 3.15
CA HIS A 64 -10.91 -2.49 3.01
C HIS A 64 -9.40 -2.79 3.07
N GLU A 65 -8.95 -3.49 4.10
CA GLU A 65 -7.52 -3.78 4.29
C GLU A 65 -6.96 -4.77 3.25
N ILE A 66 -7.80 -5.63 2.66
CA ILE A 66 -7.40 -6.48 1.54
C ILE A 66 -7.12 -5.67 0.28
N VAL A 67 -7.85 -4.58 0.06
CA VAL A 67 -7.52 -3.67 -1.05
C VAL A 67 -6.14 -3.07 -0.84
N HIS A 68 -5.82 -2.56 0.36
CA HIS A 68 -4.48 -2.06 0.66
C HIS A 68 -3.39 -3.12 0.52
N TYR A 69 -3.66 -4.36 0.96
CA TYR A 69 -2.77 -5.48 0.74
C TYR A 69 -2.46 -5.69 -0.75
N GLN A 70 -3.49 -5.67 -1.61
CA GLN A 70 -3.33 -5.83 -3.06
C GLN A 70 -2.70 -4.60 -3.72
N GLN A 71 -2.95 -3.40 -3.22
CA GLN A 71 -2.29 -2.18 -3.67
C GLN A 71 -0.77 -2.26 -3.45
N ASP A 72 -0.31 -2.61 -2.25
CA ASP A 72 1.11 -2.77 -1.98
C ASP A 72 1.70 -3.94 -2.77
N LEU A 73 1.03 -5.09 -2.82
CA LEU A 73 1.62 -6.25 -3.46
C LEU A 73 1.66 -6.16 -4.99
N GLY A 74 0.60 -5.64 -5.60
CA GLY A 74 0.32 -5.82 -7.04
C GLY A 74 0.33 -4.56 -7.89
N THR A 75 0.59 -3.38 -7.31
CA THR A 75 0.78 -2.15 -8.10
C THR A 75 2.25 -1.86 -8.34
N GLY A 76 2.56 -1.12 -9.41
CA GLY A 76 3.92 -0.65 -9.66
C GLY A 76 4.48 0.22 -8.53
N VAL A 77 3.62 0.96 -7.82
CA VAL A 77 4.00 1.76 -6.64
C VAL A 77 4.54 0.87 -5.52
N GLY A 78 3.83 -0.20 -5.18
CA GLY A 78 4.27 -1.12 -4.15
C GLY A 78 5.50 -1.93 -4.55
N HIS A 79 5.62 -2.32 -5.83
CA HIS A 79 6.84 -2.93 -6.37
C HIS A 79 8.05 -2.00 -6.26
N TRP A 80 7.87 -0.72 -6.58
CA TRP A 80 8.90 0.30 -6.47
C TRP A 80 9.36 0.50 -5.02
N ASP A 81 8.43 0.71 -4.11
CA ASP A 81 8.74 0.95 -2.70
C ASP A 81 9.42 -0.25 -2.05
N ASP A 82 9.02 -1.48 -2.40
CA ASP A 82 9.72 -2.69 -2.00
C ASP A 82 11.17 -2.72 -2.49
N ASN A 83 11.40 -2.45 -3.77
CA ASN A 83 12.74 -2.40 -4.35
C ASN A 83 13.63 -1.34 -3.68
N VAL A 84 13.09 -0.13 -3.45
CA VAL A 84 13.80 0.95 -2.74
C VAL A 84 14.18 0.51 -1.33
N ARG A 85 13.21 -0.04 -0.57
CA ARG A 85 13.44 -0.50 0.81
C ARG A 85 14.50 -1.59 0.86
N ARG A 86 14.38 -2.64 0.05
CA ARG A 86 15.33 -3.76 0.00
C ARG A 86 16.75 -3.33 -0.36
N ARG A 87 16.87 -2.34 -1.24
CA ARG A 87 18.17 -1.86 -1.71
C ARG A 87 18.86 -0.96 -0.68
N HIS A 88 18.11 -0.11 0.04
CA HIS A 88 18.70 0.98 0.81
C HIS A 88 18.62 0.81 2.33
N ILE A 89 17.63 0.08 2.86
CA ILE A 89 17.50 -0.13 4.31
C ILE A 89 18.70 -0.92 4.88
N PRO A 90 19.16 -2.02 4.26
CA PRO A 90 20.30 -2.77 4.81
C PRO A 90 21.56 -1.90 4.90
N ASP A 91 21.85 -1.12 3.88
CA ASP A 91 22.99 -0.20 3.84
C ASP A 91 22.86 0.87 4.95
N CYS A 92 21.68 1.47 5.10
CA CYS A 92 21.40 2.44 6.14
C CYS A 92 21.59 1.84 7.56
N LEU A 93 21.06 0.63 7.81
CA LEU A 93 21.27 -0.07 9.08
C LEU A 93 22.75 -0.33 9.36
N LEU A 94 23.51 -0.80 8.37
CA LEU A 94 24.94 -1.08 8.55
C LEU A 94 25.74 0.18 8.91
N SER A 95 25.39 1.34 8.35
CA SER A 95 25.99 2.63 8.71
C SER A 95 25.63 3.06 10.13
N LEU A 96 24.44 2.72 10.62
CA LEU A 96 24.01 3.03 12.00
C LEU A 96 24.70 2.16 13.07
N ARG A 97 25.44 1.12 12.68
CA ARG A 97 26.09 0.20 13.61
C ARG A 97 27.08 0.88 14.55
N VAL A 98 27.94 1.77 14.04
CA VAL A 98 28.97 2.44 14.84
C VAL A 98 28.37 3.44 15.83
N PRO A 99 27.46 4.36 15.42
CA PRO A 99 26.75 5.26 16.34
C PRO A 99 26.07 4.51 17.49
N VAL A 100 25.33 3.43 17.17
CA VAL A 100 24.65 2.59 18.18
C VAL A 100 25.64 1.96 19.17
N SER A 101 26.79 1.51 18.66
CA SER A 101 27.74 0.70 19.45
C SER A 101 28.63 1.53 20.39
N ARG A 102 28.71 2.85 20.16
CA ARG A 102 29.63 3.75 20.86
C ARG A 102 28.96 4.70 21.85
N THR A 103 27.66 4.88 21.73
CA THR A 103 26.95 5.94 22.44
C THR A 103 25.80 5.39 23.29
N ASP A 104 25.43 6.14 24.33
CA ASP A 104 24.24 5.90 25.16
C ASP A 104 23.00 6.60 24.56
N LEU A 105 23.05 6.99 23.28
CA LEU A 105 22.06 7.86 22.67
C LEU A 105 20.68 7.22 22.66
N ALA A 106 19.71 7.96 23.19
CA ALA A 106 18.31 7.71 22.91
C ALA A 106 18.02 8.10 21.46
N PHE A 107 17.04 7.44 20.87
CA PHE A 107 16.48 7.78 19.59
C PHE A 107 15.69 9.10 19.66
N PRO A 108 15.61 9.87 18.57
CA PRO A 108 16.37 9.71 17.33
C PRO A 108 17.80 10.26 17.48
N PHE A 109 18.72 9.79 16.65
CA PHE A 109 20.09 10.28 16.61
C PHE A 109 20.16 11.68 15.97
N ALA A 110 20.73 12.64 16.69
CA ALA A 110 20.89 14.01 16.21
C ALA A 110 21.84 14.06 15.00
N ARG A 111 21.52 14.85 13.96
CA ARG A 111 22.33 14.96 12.71
C ARG A 111 23.80 15.34 12.92
N HIS A 112 24.12 15.99 14.04
CA HIS A 112 25.47 16.36 14.42
C HIS A 112 25.68 15.95 15.87
N ASP A 113 26.37 14.82 16.05
CA ASP A 113 26.86 14.45 17.38
C ASP A 113 28.15 15.25 17.65
N GLU A 114 28.43 15.56 18.91
CA GLU A 114 29.66 16.29 19.27
C GLU A 114 30.92 15.42 19.05
N ASP A 115 30.75 14.12 18.79
CA ASP A 115 31.82 13.16 18.52
C ASP A 115 32.18 13.09 17.02
N GLU A 116 33.32 13.69 16.66
CA GLU A 116 33.90 13.63 15.31
C GLU A 116 34.08 12.19 14.78
N ALA A 117 34.18 11.18 15.65
CA ALA A 117 34.40 9.78 15.27
C ALA A 117 33.11 9.02 14.88
N THR A 118 31.92 9.56 15.15
CA THR A 118 30.61 9.00 14.75
C THR A 118 29.95 9.79 13.62
N ASN A 119 30.38 11.03 13.40
CA ASN A 119 29.72 11.96 12.46
C ASN A 119 29.69 11.45 11.00
N GLY A 120 30.77 10.86 10.47
CA GLY A 120 30.78 10.42 9.07
C GLY A 120 29.79 9.29 8.74
N ASP A 121 29.63 8.32 9.65
CA ASP A 121 28.69 7.20 9.46
C ASP A 121 27.24 7.67 9.63
N LEU A 122 26.99 8.59 10.56
CA LEU A 122 25.67 9.15 10.80
C LEU A 122 25.22 10.09 9.68
N GLU A 123 26.11 10.95 9.18
CA GLU A 123 25.86 11.79 7.99
C GLU A 123 25.52 10.94 6.77
N TYR A 124 26.24 9.83 6.56
CA TYR A 124 25.92 8.92 5.47
C TYR A 124 24.58 8.21 5.68
N ALA A 125 24.26 7.77 6.91
CA ALA A 125 22.96 7.17 7.22
C ALA A 125 21.80 8.14 6.96
N TRP A 126 21.94 9.40 7.37
CA TRP A 126 20.99 10.48 7.07
C TRP A 126 20.87 10.74 5.57
N PHE A 127 21.99 10.81 4.84
CA PHE A 127 21.98 10.93 3.38
C PHE A 127 21.21 9.78 2.72
N VAL A 128 21.44 8.53 3.12
CA VAL A 128 20.67 7.38 2.60
C VAL A 128 19.18 7.52 2.96
N TYR A 129 18.88 7.92 4.19
CA TYR A 129 17.49 8.05 4.65
C TYR A 129 16.73 9.15 3.90
N GLU A 130 17.29 10.36 3.78
CA GLU A 130 16.63 11.48 3.11
C GLU A 130 16.61 11.29 1.58
N ASP A 131 17.76 11.07 0.95
CA ASP A 131 17.90 11.12 -0.50
C ASP A 131 17.41 9.84 -1.19
N PHE A 132 17.25 8.74 -0.45
CA PHE A 132 16.80 7.47 -1.01
C PHE A 132 15.49 6.99 -0.40
N LEU A 133 15.32 6.99 0.93
CA LEU A 133 14.07 6.52 1.51
C LEU A 133 12.98 7.59 1.38
N LEU A 134 13.17 8.80 1.92
CA LEU A 134 12.13 9.84 1.85
C LEU A 134 11.90 10.33 0.40
N GLU A 135 12.97 10.53 -0.36
CA GLU A 135 12.84 11.05 -1.72
C GLU A 135 12.32 10.04 -2.74
N LYS A 136 12.69 8.75 -2.63
CA LYS A 136 12.34 7.75 -3.67
C LYS A 136 11.17 6.85 -3.31
N LEU A 137 10.80 6.71 -2.03
CA LEU A 137 9.56 6.02 -1.70
C LEU A 137 8.39 6.84 -2.22
N ILE A 138 7.48 6.18 -2.93
CA ILE A 138 6.30 6.82 -3.47
C ILE A 138 5.29 7.02 -2.34
N PHE A 139 5.01 5.96 -1.58
CA PHE A 139 4.11 6.01 -0.43
C PHE A 139 4.87 6.42 0.85
N LEU A 140 4.52 7.57 1.43
CA LEU A 140 5.14 8.14 2.62
C LEU A 140 4.08 8.33 3.71
N HIS A 141 4.14 7.47 4.72
CA HIS A 141 3.18 7.51 5.80
C HIS A 141 3.24 8.86 6.56
N ASN A 142 2.07 9.50 6.77
CA ASN A 142 1.88 10.77 7.49
C ASN A 142 2.44 12.05 6.85
N SER A 143 2.52 12.09 5.51
CA SER A 143 2.53 13.34 4.73
C SER A 143 3.75 14.25 4.85
N ASP A 144 4.89 13.78 5.36
CA ASP A 144 6.16 14.52 5.22
C ASP A 144 6.78 14.31 3.83
N VAL A 145 5.97 14.55 2.79
CA VAL A 145 6.45 14.57 1.40
C VAL A 145 7.51 15.67 1.30
N PRO A 146 8.73 15.38 0.81
CA PRO A 146 9.78 16.38 0.73
C PRO A 146 9.34 17.62 -0.06
N ALA A 147 9.73 18.81 0.42
CA ALA A 147 9.35 20.09 -0.21
C ALA A 147 9.78 20.18 -1.69
N SER A 148 10.93 19.60 -2.02
CA SER A 148 11.44 19.37 -3.38
C SER A 148 10.44 18.60 -4.26
N ARG A 149 9.86 17.51 -3.74
CA ARG A 149 8.87 16.68 -4.45
C ARG A 149 7.56 17.45 -4.63
N HIS A 150 7.10 18.16 -3.60
CA HIS A 150 5.96 19.07 -3.70
C HIS A 150 6.15 20.12 -4.80
N GLN A 151 7.32 20.77 -4.86
CA GLN A 151 7.62 21.77 -5.88
C GLN A 151 7.57 21.19 -7.29
N LYS A 152 8.09 19.98 -7.50
CA LYS A 152 8.05 19.32 -8.81
C LYS A 152 6.62 18.94 -9.23
N ILE A 153 5.82 18.38 -8.32
CA ILE A 153 4.41 18.04 -8.59
C ILE A 153 3.63 19.32 -8.93
N ALA A 154 3.77 20.36 -8.10
CA ALA A 154 3.14 21.66 -8.31
C ALA A 154 3.52 22.26 -9.67
N ALA A 155 4.80 22.20 -10.06
CA ALA A 155 5.28 22.70 -11.35
C ALA A 155 4.64 21.97 -12.54
N ILE A 156 4.48 20.63 -12.46
CA ILE A 156 3.81 19.85 -13.50
C ILE A 156 2.32 20.24 -13.59
N LEU A 157 1.61 20.26 -12.46
CA LEU A 157 0.19 20.62 -12.42
C LEU A 157 -0.04 22.06 -12.91
N ALA A 158 0.84 22.99 -12.52
CA ALA A 158 0.76 24.39 -12.95
C ALA A 158 0.95 24.54 -14.47
N LEU A 159 1.88 23.79 -15.05
CA LEU A 159 2.08 23.76 -16.50
C LEU A 159 0.82 23.28 -17.23
N GLU A 160 0.14 22.26 -16.70
CA GLU A 160 -1.05 21.68 -17.32
C GLU A 160 -2.32 22.49 -17.12
N LEU A 161 -2.46 23.14 -15.97
CA LEU A 161 -3.61 23.99 -15.65
C LEU A 161 -3.46 25.42 -16.19
N GLY A 162 -2.24 25.86 -16.49
CA GLY A 162 -1.94 27.23 -16.92
C GLY A 162 -2.07 28.25 -15.79
N VAL A 163 -2.09 27.80 -14.53
CA VAL A 163 -2.17 28.64 -13.32
C VAL A 163 -1.20 28.12 -12.28
N GLU A 164 -0.78 28.97 -11.35
CA GLU A 164 0.04 28.54 -10.21
C GLU A 164 -0.74 27.60 -9.30
N VAL A 165 -0.07 26.54 -8.82
CA VAL A 165 -0.65 25.51 -7.95
C VAL A 165 0.17 25.43 -6.66
N GLN A 166 -0.50 25.52 -5.52
CA GLN A 166 0.09 25.37 -4.19
C GLN A 166 -0.10 23.94 -3.66
N PRO A 167 0.80 23.43 -2.78
CA PRO A 167 0.71 22.09 -2.19
C PRO A 167 -0.67 21.71 -1.63
N GLU A 168 -1.29 22.63 -0.89
CA GLU A 168 -2.57 22.41 -0.21
C GLU A 168 -3.71 22.17 -1.21
N GLN A 169 -3.55 22.61 -2.47
CA GLN A 169 -4.55 22.48 -3.52
C GLN A 169 -4.55 21.11 -4.19
N TYR A 170 -3.57 20.24 -3.91
CA TYR A 170 -3.50 18.88 -4.46
C TYR A 170 -3.24 17.80 -3.42
N GLU A 171 -3.39 18.07 -2.13
CA GLU A 171 -3.24 17.05 -1.06
C GLU A 171 -4.12 15.81 -1.29
N PHE A 172 -5.31 15.99 -1.90
CA PHE A 172 -6.21 14.90 -2.28
C PHE A 172 -5.68 14.03 -3.45
N LEU A 173 -4.61 14.45 -4.13
CA LEU A 173 -3.90 13.70 -5.16
C LEU A 173 -2.65 13.01 -4.62
N LEU A 174 -2.32 13.14 -3.33
CA LEU A 174 -1.21 12.38 -2.76
C LEU A 174 -1.50 10.87 -2.79
N PRO A 175 -0.47 10.02 -2.90
CA PRO A 175 -0.64 8.57 -2.99
C PRO A 175 -1.52 7.98 -1.89
N GLU A 176 -1.40 8.47 -0.66
CA GLU A 176 -2.20 8.04 0.49
C GLU A 176 -3.69 8.29 0.25
N SER A 177 -4.03 9.52 -0.16
CA SER A 177 -5.41 9.93 -0.45
C SER A 177 -6.03 9.12 -1.59
N ILE A 178 -5.25 8.89 -2.66
CA ILE A 178 -5.69 8.13 -3.83
C ILE A 178 -5.92 6.66 -3.49
N LEU A 179 -4.96 6.01 -2.82
CA LEU A 179 -5.04 4.59 -2.48
C LEU A 179 -6.16 4.32 -1.46
N GLU A 180 -6.36 5.21 -0.49
CA GLU A 180 -7.52 5.14 0.40
C GLU A 180 -8.85 5.37 -0.33
N GLY A 181 -8.88 6.31 -1.27
CA GLY A 181 -10.03 6.53 -2.14
C GLY A 181 -10.40 5.27 -2.93
N GLU A 182 -9.42 4.56 -3.49
CA GLU A 182 -9.64 3.28 -4.17
C GLU A 182 -10.17 2.20 -3.23
N ALA A 183 -9.62 2.07 -2.02
CA ALA A 183 -10.08 1.09 -1.03
C ALA A 183 -11.55 1.36 -0.64
N ALA A 184 -11.88 2.61 -0.31
CA ALA A 184 -13.25 3.01 0.01
C ALA A 184 -14.22 2.80 -1.17
N ALA A 185 -13.84 3.23 -2.38
CA ALA A 185 -14.66 3.07 -3.59
C ALA A 185 -14.92 1.60 -3.93
N THR A 186 -13.92 0.74 -3.73
CA THR A 186 -14.04 -0.69 -3.95
C THR A 186 -15.04 -1.32 -2.98
N VAL A 187 -14.89 -1.05 -1.67
CA VAL A 187 -15.82 -1.58 -0.66
C VAL A 187 -17.23 -1.06 -0.91
N TYR A 188 -17.38 0.24 -1.22
CA TYR A 188 -18.67 0.83 -1.57
C TYR A 188 -19.31 0.13 -2.78
N GLY A 189 -18.55 -0.11 -3.85
CA GLY A 189 -19.00 -0.83 -5.03
C GLY A 189 -19.47 -2.26 -4.73
N THR A 190 -18.72 -2.98 -3.88
CA THR A 190 -19.08 -4.33 -3.40
C THR A 190 -20.38 -4.31 -2.60
N ILE A 191 -20.56 -3.35 -1.70
CA ILE A 191 -21.79 -3.20 -0.91
C ILE A 191 -22.98 -2.85 -1.81
N LEU A 192 -22.82 -1.96 -2.79
CA LEU A 192 -23.89 -1.65 -3.74
C LEU A 192 -24.30 -2.85 -4.60
N ALA A 193 -23.34 -3.69 -4.99
CA ALA A 193 -23.60 -4.91 -5.75
C ALA A 193 -24.23 -6.03 -4.90
N SER A 194 -24.21 -5.89 -3.57
CA SER A 194 -24.68 -6.93 -2.66
C SER A 194 -26.20 -7.12 -2.69
N GLN A 195 -26.63 -8.38 -2.81
CA GLN A 195 -27.99 -8.81 -2.49
C GLN A 195 -28.05 -9.15 -1.01
N ALA A 196 -28.01 -8.12 -0.15
CA ALA A 196 -28.19 -8.27 1.28
C ALA A 196 -29.68 -8.43 1.66
N THR A 197 -29.98 -9.25 2.67
CA THR A 197 -31.33 -9.35 3.26
C THR A 197 -31.75 -8.03 3.89
N ALA A 198 -33.03 -7.83 4.22
CA ALA A 198 -33.49 -6.61 4.87
C ALA A 198 -32.77 -6.36 6.20
N GLU A 199 -32.60 -7.42 7.00
CA GLU A 199 -31.88 -7.39 8.28
C GLU A 199 -30.40 -7.07 8.09
N ALA A 200 -29.74 -7.69 7.10
CA ALA A 200 -28.35 -7.41 6.79
C ALA A 200 -28.17 -5.97 6.29
N ARG A 201 -29.11 -5.43 5.50
CA ARG A 201 -29.10 -4.02 5.07
C ARG A 201 -29.17 -3.07 6.26
N GLU A 202 -30.08 -3.30 7.21
CA GLU A 202 -30.15 -2.48 8.42
C GLU A 202 -28.83 -2.47 9.20
N LEU A 203 -28.17 -3.63 9.30
CA LEU A 203 -26.85 -3.72 9.94
C LEU A 203 -25.78 -2.95 9.14
N ILE A 204 -25.72 -3.09 7.82
CA ILE A 204 -24.75 -2.38 6.96
C ILE A 204 -24.92 -0.86 7.08
N TYR A 205 -26.14 -0.35 6.98
CA TYR A 205 -26.41 1.08 7.09
C TYR A 205 -26.12 1.63 8.49
N ALA A 206 -26.19 0.81 9.54
CA ALA A 206 -25.76 1.22 10.88
C ALA A 206 -24.25 1.45 11.00
N HIS A 207 -23.45 0.95 10.04
CA HIS A 207 -21.99 1.14 9.96
C HIS A 207 -21.58 1.90 8.69
N SER A 208 -22.44 2.75 8.14
CA SER A 208 -22.16 3.60 6.98
C SER A 208 -20.82 4.34 7.08
N GLY A 209 -20.45 4.85 8.26
CA GLY A 209 -19.14 5.47 8.48
C GLY A 209 -17.89 4.59 8.27
N MET A 210 -18.03 3.30 7.93
CA MET A 210 -16.94 2.39 7.57
C MET A 210 -16.85 2.05 6.09
N TRP A 211 -17.87 2.37 5.29
CA TRP A 211 -17.93 1.95 3.88
C TRP A 211 -18.54 2.99 2.96
N ASP A 212 -19.41 3.85 3.47
CA ASP A 212 -19.98 4.98 2.74
C ASP A 212 -18.91 6.08 2.63
N ILE A 213 -18.37 6.27 1.42
CA ILE A 213 -17.36 7.27 1.13
C ILE A 213 -17.79 8.70 1.52
N PHE A 214 -19.10 8.95 1.62
CA PHE A 214 -19.64 10.24 2.03
C PHE A 214 -19.71 10.42 3.56
N GLU A 215 -19.65 9.32 4.33
CA GLU A 215 -19.75 9.33 5.80
C GLU A 215 -18.45 8.92 6.52
N MET A 216 -17.50 8.29 5.81
CA MET A 216 -16.20 7.91 6.35
C MET A 216 -15.39 9.14 6.82
N ASN A 217 -14.63 8.99 7.91
CA ASN A 217 -13.78 10.05 8.49
C ASN A 217 -12.28 9.73 8.27
N PRO A 218 -11.42 10.65 7.78
CA PRO A 218 -11.69 12.02 7.35
C PRO A 218 -12.37 12.10 5.99
N ALA A 219 -13.66 12.44 6.01
CA ALA A 219 -14.51 12.64 4.84
C ALA A 219 -13.88 13.59 3.80
N PRO A 220 -13.22 14.70 4.19
CA PRO A 220 -12.68 15.65 3.22
C PRO A 220 -11.62 15.05 2.29
N VAL A 221 -10.82 14.06 2.75
CA VAL A 221 -9.74 13.49 1.94
C VAL A 221 -10.32 12.56 0.87
N TYR A 222 -11.19 11.62 1.28
CA TYR A 222 -11.81 10.65 0.37
C TYR A 222 -12.75 11.32 -0.64
N GLN A 223 -13.56 12.27 -0.15
CA GLN A 223 -14.50 12.99 -0.99
C GLN A 223 -13.78 13.86 -2.01
N ALA A 224 -12.65 14.48 -1.67
CA ALA A 224 -11.95 15.37 -2.61
C ALA A 224 -11.43 14.62 -3.84
N THR A 225 -10.82 13.44 -3.69
CA THR A 225 -10.36 12.63 -4.82
C THR A 225 -11.52 12.16 -5.70
N MET A 226 -12.61 11.69 -5.08
CA MET A 226 -13.82 11.28 -5.81
C MET A 226 -14.53 12.47 -6.48
N GLN A 227 -14.60 13.63 -5.82
CA GLN A 227 -15.17 14.85 -6.38
C GLN A 227 -14.33 15.37 -7.55
N ALA A 228 -13.00 15.24 -7.49
CA ALA A 228 -12.14 15.57 -8.62
C ALA A 228 -12.44 14.68 -9.84
N PHE A 229 -12.71 13.39 -9.61
CA PHE A 229 -13.16 12.47 -10.65
C PHE A 229 -14.55 12.83 -11.20
N VAL A 230 -15.57 12.95 -10.33
CA VAL A 230 -16.95 13.26 -10.72
C VAL A 230 -17.07 14.64 -11.37
N GLY A 231 -16.32 15.63 -10.91
CA GLY A 231 -16.27 16.97 -11.50
C GLY A 231 -15.72 17.00 -12.93
N GLY A 232 -14.92 15.99 -13.31
CA GLY A 232 -14.48 15.75 -14.69
C GLY A 232 -15.53 15.03 -15.55
N TYR A 233 -16.61 14.52 -14.96
CA TYR A 233 -17.62 13.71 -15.64
C TYR A 233 -19.04 14.26 -15.41
N PRO A 234 -19.34 15.52 -15.79
CA PRO A 234 -20.63 16.17 -15.51
C PRO A 234 -21.83 15.55 -16.26
N ASP A 235 -21.56 14.79 -17.34
CA ASP A 235 -22.58 14.10 -18.14
C ASP A 235 -22.43 12.58 -17.99
N LEU A 236 -22.65 12.06 -16.78
CA LEU A 236 -22.94 10.63 -16.64
C LEU A 236 -24.14 10.31 -17.58
N PRO A 237 -24.06 9.29 -18.46
CA PRO A 237 -25.19 8.76 -19.21
C PRO A 237 -26.45 8.73 -18.37
N ASP A 238 -27.55 9.18 -18.98
CA ASP A 238 -28.90 9.14 -18.42
C ASP A 238 -29.42 7.69 -18.19
N ASP A 239 -28.58 6.67 -18.30
CA ASP A 239 -28.93 5.26 -18.09
C ASP A 239 -28.90 4.91 -16.59
N PRO A 240 -30.05 4.70 -15.93
CA PRO A 240 -30.15 4.42 -14.49
C PRO A 240 -29.40 3.18 -14.03
N ASP A 241 -29.11 2.21 -14.90
CA ASP A 241 -28.36 1.00 -14.56
C ASP A 241 -26.83 1.23 -14.58
N TRP A 242 -26.36 2.34 -15.18
CA TRP A 242 -24.95 2.74 -15.28
C TRP A 242 -24.48 3.64 -14.11
N GLN A 243 -25.40 4.22 -13.32
CA GLN A 243 -25.14 5.51 -12.61
C GLN A 243 -24.22 5.52 -11.38
N PRO A 244 -24.04 4.45 -10.57
CA PRO A 244 -23.05 4.47 -9.49
C PRO A 244 -21.91 3.46 -9.67
N ARG A 245 -22.22 2.21 -9.99
CA ARG A 245 -21.22 1.12 -10.02
C ARG A 245 -20.17 1.33 -11.10
N SER A 246 -20.58 1.69 -12.31
CA SER A 246 -19.65 1.95 -13.41
C SER A 246 -18.75 3.17 -13.14
N ALA A 247 -19.23 4.14 -12.35
CA ALA A 247 -18.43 5.26 -11.91
C ALA A 247 -17.34 4.85 -10.91
N PHE A 248 -17.64 3.98 -9.94
CA PHE A 248 -16.63 3.44 -9.02
C PHE A 248 -15.65 2.48 -9.71
N ASP A 249 -16.14 1.62 -10.62
CA ASP A 249 -15.28 0.74 -11.42
C ASP A 249 -14.32 1.57 -12.30
N LEU A 250 -14.81 2.66 -12.92
CA LEU A 250 -13.97 3.57 -13.70
C LEU A 250 -12.98 4.34 -12.81
N PHE A 251 -13.42 4.84 -11.66
CA PHE A 251 -12.56 5.52 -10.70
C PHE A 251 -11.41 4.64 -10.21
N THR A 252 -11.72 3.41 -9.77
CA THR A 252 -10.71 2.43 -9.33
C THR A 252 -9.78 2.03 -10.48
N PHE A 253 -10.30 1.89 -11.71
CA PHE A 253 -9.48 1.68 -12.90
C PHE A 253 -8.48 2.82 -13.16
N LEU A 254 -8.92 4.09 -13.08
CA LEU A 254 -8.01 5.23 -13.24
C LEU A 254 -6.92 5.24 -12.17
N ILE A 255 -7.25 4.90 -10.93
CA ILE A 255 -6.27 4.81 -9.84
C ILE A 255 -5.27 3.68 -10.10
N ASP A 256 -5.75 2.50 -10.50
CA ASP A 256 -4.89 1.37 -10.83
C ASP A 256 -3.89 1.71 -11.95
N LEU A 257 -4.34 2.38 -13.01
CA LEU A 257 -3.46 2.90 -14.06
C LEU A 257 -2.47 3.94 -13.53
N SER A 258 -2.91 4.80 -12.61
CA SER A 258 -2.08 5.84 -12.00
C SER A 258 -0.97 5.24 -11.12
N CYS A 259 -1.25 4.12 -10.48
CA CYS A 259 -0.31 3.36 -9.65
C CYS A 259 0.55 2.37 -10.44
N ALA A 260 0.39 2.28 -11.76
CA ALA A 260 1.28 1.54 -12.64
C ALA A 260 2.60 2.32 -12.83
N HIS A 261 3.47 2.27 -11.82
CA HIS A 261 4.79 2.89 -11.81
C HIS A 261 5.85 1.95 -12.43
N PRO A 262 6.67 2.41 -13.41
CA PRO A 262 7.70 1.60 -14.06
C PRO A 262 8.80 1.10 -13.10
N CYS A 263 9.50 0.04 -13.52
CA CYS A 263 10.71 -0.45 -12.85
C CYS A 263 11.91 0.51 -13.08
N PRO A 264 12.98 0.42 -12.26
CA PRO A 264 14.16 1.29 -12.38
C PRO A 264 14.80 1.30 -13.77
N GLU A 265 14.92 0.13 -14.40
CA GLU A 265 15.54 -0.04 -15.72
C GLU A 265 14.79 0.73 -16.81
N TRP A 266 13.46 0.86 -16.67
CA TRP A 266 12.66 1.66 -17.60
C TRP A 266 13.06 3.14 -17.53
N PHE A 267 13.24 3.69 -16.33
CA PHE A 267 13.68 5.09 -16.16
C PHE A 267 15.10 5.31 -16.68
N GLU A 268 16.01 4.38 -16.40
CA GLU A 268 17.39 4.44 -16.92
C GLU A 268 17.42 4.44 -18.46
N LYS A 269 16.56 3.64 -19.09
CA LYS A 269 16.47 3.55 -20.56
C LYS A 269 15.85 4.78 -21.20
N HIS A 270 14.82 5.38 -20.61
CA HIS A 270 14.05 6.46 -21.23
C HIS A 270 14.49 7.86 -20.78
N GLY A 271 15.23 7.99 -19.68
CA GLY A 271 15.74 9.28 -19.20
C GLY A 271 14.65 10.26 -18.76
N VAL A 272 13.50 9.74 -18.32
CA VAL A 272 12.33 10.54 -17.94
C VAL A 272 12.31 10.80 -16.43
N ASP A 273 11.89 11.99 -16.00
CA ASP A 273 11.72 12.28 -14.58
C ASP A 273 10.58 11.45 -13.99
N ARG A 274 10.89 10.69 -12.92
CA ARG A 274 9.92 9.90 -12.14
C ARG A 274 8.75 10.70 -11.63
N THR A 275 8.89 12.02 -11.44
CA THR A 275 7.77 12.83 -10.93
C THR A 275 6.58 12.82 -11.90
N ASN A 276 6.79 12.53 -13.18
CA ASN A 276 5.67 12.32 -14.12
C ASN A 276 4.86 11.05 -13.82
N PHE A 277 5.40 10.10 -13.07
CA PHE A 277 4.75 8.85 -12.68
C PHE A 277 4.26 8.88 -11.22
N GLU A 278 4.25 10.04 -10.57
CA GLU A 278 3.55 10.20 -9.30
C GLU A 278 2.06 9.84 -9.49
N PRO A 279 1.48 8.98 -8.64
CA PRO A 279 0.09 8.57 -8.77
C PRO A 279 -0.87 9.76 -8.95
N GLY A 280 -0.68 10.83 -8.17
CA GLY A 280 -1.47 12.07 -8.30
C GLY A 280 -1.37 12.76 -9.64
N VAL A 281 -0.17 12.85 -10.20
CA VAL A 281 0.07 13.49 -11.51
C VAL A 281 -0.57 12.67 -12.62
N LYS A 282 -0.33 11.34 -12.63
CA LYS A 282 -0.90 10.45 -13.64
C LYS A 282 -2.43 10.38 -13.53
N PHE A 283 -2.98 10.32 -12.31
CA PHE A 283 -4.41 10.34 -12.05
C PHE A 283 -5.05 11.63 -12.58
N PHE A 284 -4.47 12.78 -12.29
CA PHE A 284 -4.95 14.07 -12.79
C PHE A 284 -4.99 14.11 -14.33
N ARG A 285 -3.93 13.65 -15.00
CA ARG A 285 -3.87 13.56 -16.47
C ARG A 285 -4.94 12.62 -17.03
N LEU A 286 -5.11 11.45 -16.42
CA LEU A 286 -6.12 10.46 -16.81
C LEU A 286 -7.55 11.00 -16.61
N ALA A 287 -7.83 11.63 -15.48
CA ALA A 287 -9.13 12.25 -15.21
C ALA A 287 -9.44 13.37 -16.21
N ARG A 288 -8.44 14.19 -16.58
CA ARG A 288 -8.60 15.20 -17.64
C ARG A 288 -8.79 14.61 -19.03
N ALA A 289 -8.05 13.56 -19.37
CA ALA A 289 -8.22 12.84 -20.62
C ALA A 289 -9.65 12.30 -20.75
N LEU A 290 -10.16 11.68 -19.68
CA LEU A 290 -11.53 11.20 -19.59
C LEU A 290 -12.56 12.34 -19.76
N ALA A 291 -12.37 13.45 -19.04
CA ALA A 291 -13.25 14.63 -19.12
C ALA A 291 -13.29 15.26 -20.54
N GLY A 292 -12.17 15.19 -21.26
CA GLY A 292 -12.00 15.71 -22.61
C GLY A 292 -12.51 14.78 -23.72
N LEU A 293 -13.08 13.61 -23.40
CA LEU A 293 -13.61 12.69 -24.40
C LEU A 293 -14.89 13.23 -25.03
N ASP A 294 -14.93 13.17 -26.37
CA ASP A 294 -16.17 13.30 -27.13
C ASP A 294 -17.05 12.04 -26.98
N LEU A 295 -18.26 12.07 -27.56
CA LEU A 295 -19.21 10.95 -27.48
C LEU A 295 -18.65 9.62 -28.02
N THR A 296 -17.75 9.67 -29.01
CA THR A 296 -17.13 8.45 -29.58
C THR A 296 -16.17 7.84 -28.57
N GLY A 297 -15.32 8.67 -27.95
CA GLY A 297 -14.41 8.25 -26.89
C GLY A 297 -15.15 7.68 -25.68
N ARG A 298 -16.22 8.35 -25.22
CA ARG A 298 -17.04 7.86 -24.08
C ARG A 298 -17.64 6.48 -24.36
N ARG A 299 -18.21 6.28 -25.55
CA ARG A 299 -18.72 4.98 -25.99
C ARG A 299 -17.65 3.90 -26.11
N ALA A 300 -16.42 4.28 -26.49
CA ALA A 300 -15.31 3.33 -26.54
C ALA A 300 -14.92 2.84 -25.13
N ILE A 301 -14.87 3.75 -24.14
CA ILE A 301 -14.68 3.38 -22.73
C ILE A 301 -15.83 2.49 -22.24
N GLU A 302 -17.09 2.89 -22.46
CA GLU A 302 -18.27 2.08 -22.10
C GLU A 302 -18.20 0.68 -22.71
N HIS A 303 -17.87 0.59 -23.99
CA HIS A 303 -17.75 -0.67 -24.69
C HIS A 303 -16.64 -1.54 -24.07
N ALA A 304 -15.46 -0.97 -23.84
CA ALA A 304 -14.33 -1.65 -23.23
C ALA A 304 -14.68 -2.23 -21.84
N PHE A 305 -15.40 -1.48 -20.99
CA PHE A 305 -15.88 -2.01 -19.70
C PHE A 305 -16.94 -3.10 -19.88
N SER A 306 -17.85 -2.97 -20.85
CA SER A 306 -18.89 -3.98 -21.12
C SER A 306 -18.35 -5.27 -21.72
N SER A 307 -17.24 -5.21 -22.45
CA SER A 307 -16.58 -6.34 -23.09
C SER A 307 -15.42 -6.91 -22.28
N ASP A 308 -15.16 -6.35 -21.10
CA ASP A 308 -14.01 -6.71 -20.25
C ASP A 308 -12.68 -6.59 -21.04
N ASP A 309 -12.50 -5.48 -21.75
CA ASP A 309 -11.28 -5.14 -22.51
C ASP A 309 -10.68 -3.83 -21.98
N LEU A 310 -10.17 -3.88 -20.75
CA LEU A 310 -9.64 -2.69 -20.07
C LEU A 310 -8.38 -2.11 -20.73
N GLU A 311 -7.69 -2.86 -21.58
CA GLU A 311 -6.58 -2.32 -22.40
C GLU A 311 -7.09 -1.36 -23.47
N ALA A 312 -8.22 -1.67 -24.12
CA ALA A 312 -8.83 -0.73 -25.05
C ALA A 312 -9.26 0.57 -24.35
N ALA A 313 -9.70 0.49 -23.09
CA ALA A 313 -10.00 1.67 -22.29
C ALA A 313 -8.73 2.49 -21.95
N GLU A 314 -7.64 1.82 -21.57
CA GLU A 314 -6.34 2.44 -21.34
C GLU A 314 -5.86 3.18 -22.61
N ASP A 315 -5.95 2.54 -23.78
CA ASP A 315 -5.52 3.13 -25.06
C ASP A 315 -6.25 4.44 -25.38
N VAL A 316 -7.57 4.45 -25.25
CA VAL A 316 -8.39 5.64 -25.48
C VAL A 316 -7.99 6.80 -24.55
N LEU A 317 -7.62 6.50 -23.30
CA LEU A 317 -7.20 7.51 -22.33
C LEU A 317 -5.78 8.02 -22.64
N LEU A 318 -4.83 7.11 -22.89
CA LEU A 318 -3.43 7.46 -23.12
C LEU A 318 -3.24 8.26 -24.42
N GLU A 319 -4.03 7.99 -25.48
CA GLU A 319 -4.02 8.77 -26.73
C GLU A 319 -4.38 10.25 -26.54
N ARG A 320 -5.03 10.60 -25.43
CA ARG A 320 -5.45 11.98 -25.10
C ARG A 320 -4.52 12.68 -24.14
N ILE A 321 -3.50 11.99 -23.62
CA ILE A 321 -2.50 12.56 -22.70
C ILE A 321 -1.28 13.00 -23.51
N SER A 322 -0.76 14.19 -23.23
CA SER A 322 0.41 14.74 -23.94
C SER A 322 1.74 14.06 -23.56
N PHE A 323 1.77 13.39 -22.41
CA PHE A 323 2.90 12.64 -21.92
C PHE A 323 2.79 11.18 -22.37
N ASP A 324 3.88 10.66 -22.93
CA ASP A 324 3.96 9.31 -23.48
C ASP A 324 4.14 8.26 -22.37
N TYR A 325 3.02 7.86 -21.75
CA TYR A 325 3.03 6.80 -20.74
C TYR A 325 3.09 5.42 -21.41
N PRO A 326 3.94 4.51 -20.91
CA PRO A 326 3.84 3.09 -21.26
C PRO A 326 2.52 2.51 -20.74
N LYS A 327 2.02 1.48 -21.42
CA LYS A 327 0.83 0.76 -20.98
C LYS A 327 1.10 -0.02 -19.69
N ALA A 328 0.06 -0.27 -18.90
CA ALA A 328 0.15 -1.03 -17.66
C ALA A 328 0.82 -2.41 -17.89
N ARG A 329 0.43 -3.14 -18.94
CA ARG A 329 1.04 -4.45 -19.27
C ARG A 329 2.54 -4.36 -19.48
N GLU A 330 3.01 -3.31 -20.15
CA GLU A 330 4.45 -3.10 -20.42
C GLU A 330 5.21 -2.80 -19.13
N ILE A 331 4.62 -2.01 -18.23
CA ILE A 331 5.16 -1.73 -16.90
C ILE A 331 5.32 -3.03 -16.09
N TYR A 332 4.26 -3.84 -16.01
CA TYR A 332 4.32 -5.09 -15.25
C TYR A 332 5.24 -6.12 -15.90
N ALA A 333 5.34 -6.17 -17.23
CA ALA A 333 6.34 -6.99 -17.92
C ALA A 333 7.78 -6.57 -17.56
N GLY A 334 8.03 -5.26 -17.44
CA GLY A 334 9.32 -4.74 -16.95
C GLY A 334 9.61 -5.16 -15.50
N TRP A 335 8.60 -5.15 -14.62
CA TRP A 335 8.74 -5.68 -13.26
C TRP A 335 9.01 -7.18 -13.22
N VAL A 336 8.38 -7.98 -14.10
CA VAL A 336 8.67 -9.41 -14.23
C VAL A 336 10.14 -9.64 -14.60
N GLU A 337 10.68 -8.88 -15.56
CA GLU A 337 12.08 -8.96 -15.96
C GLU A 337 13.00 -8.55 -14.80
N HIS A 338 12.72 -7.41 -14.16
CA HIS A 338 13.46 -6.91 -13.00
C HIS A 338 13.56 -7.96 -11.89
N TYR A 339 12.42 -8.50 -11.43
CA TYR A 339 12.41 -9.50 -10.37
C TYR A 339 13.01 -10.84 -10.80
N THR A 340 12.90 -11.23 -12.07
CA THR A 340 13.56 -12.45 -12.57
C THR A 340 15.08 -12.31 -12.48
N ASN A 341 15.63 -11.14 -12.84
CA ASN A 341 17.05 -10.85 -12.73
C ASN A 341 17.52 -10.78 -11.27
N ASP A 342 16.69 -10.25 -10.37
CA ASP A 342 17.00 -10.14 -8.93
C ASP A 342 16.86 -11.46 -8.16
N ASN A 343 15.88 -12.31 -8.50
CA ASN A 343 15.64 -13.59 -7.80
C ASN A 343 16.80 -14.59 -7.95
N HIS A 344 17.72 -14.38 -8.88
CA HIS A 344 18.95 -15.17 -8.95
C HIS A 344 19.88 -14.97 -7.72
N ARG A 345 19.57 -14.02 -6.82
CA ARG A 345 20.42 -13.64 -5.68
C ARG A 345 19.99 -14.20 -4.32
N GLY A 346 18.89 -14.94 -4.21
CA GLY A 346 18.48 -15.58 -2.95
C GLY A 346 17.07 -16.14 -2.95
N ASP A 347 16.78 -16.99 -1.97
CA ASP A 347 15.47 -17.63 -1.75
C ASP A 347 14.56 -16.72 -0.91
N ASN A 348 14.14 -15.59 -1.47
CA ASN A 348 13.28 -14.60 -0.79
C ASN A 348 11.81 -14.79 -1.22
N ARG A 349 10.93 -15.12 -0.26
CA ARG A 349 9.53 -15.46 -0.56
C ARG A 349 8.68 -14.22 -0.88
N VAL A 350 9.04 -13.07 -0.32
CA VAL A 350 8.40 -11.79 -0.63
C VAL A 350 8.61 -11.44 -2.11
N LEU A 351 9.84 -11.57 -2.62
CA LEU A 351 10.12 -11.40 -4.05
C LEU A 351 9.37 -12.40 -4.91
N ALA A 352 9.34 -13.67 -4.52
CA ALA A 352 8.61 -14.68 -5.29
C ALA A 352 7.11 -14.34 -5.39
N THR A 353 6.53 -13.81 -4.32
CA THR A 353 5.13 -13.36 -4.28
C THR A 353 4.91 -12.12 -5.16
N ARG A 354 5.78 -11.12 -5.08
CA ARG A 354 5.73 -9.93 -5.94
C ARG A 354 5.92 -10.26 -7.42
N LEU A 355 6.85 -11.17 -7.75
CA LEU A 355 7.04 -11.69 -9.10
C LEU A 355 5.78 -12.40 -9.62
N ALA A 356 5.15 -13.24 -8.80
CA ALA A 356 3.89 -13.90 -9.17
C ALA A 356 2.77 -12.88 -9.44
N SER A 357 2.65 -11.85 -8.60
CA SER A 357 1.67 -10.77 -8.80
C SER A 357 1.96 -9.97 -10.07
N ALA A 358 3.21 -9.58 -10.33
CA ALA A 358 3.60 -8.89 -11.55
C ALA A 358 3.36 -9.74 -12.81
N ARG A 359 3.62 -11.05 -12.75
CA ARG A 359 3.31 -11.99 -13.86
C ARG A 359 1.82 -12.08 -14.12
N TYR A 360 1.01 -12.24 -13.07
CA TYR A 360 -0.45 -12.25 -13.20
C TYR A 360 -0.94 -10.98 -13.92
N ARG A 361 -0.48 -9.82 -13.48
CA ARG A 361 -0.79 -8.52 -14.11
C ARG A 361 -0.30 -8.40 -15.56
N ALA A 362 0.86 -8.96 -15.88
CA ALA A 362 1.45 -8.91 -17.21
C ALA A 362 0.84 -9.92 -18.20
N GLU A 363 0.23 -11.00 -17.73
CA GLU A 363 -0.20 -12.14 -18.54
C GLU A 363 -1.72 -12.24 -18.70
N VAL A 364 -2.51 -11.95 -17.65
CA VAL A 364 -3.97 -12.14 -17.66
C VAL A 364 -4.66 -11.23 -18.67
N LYS A 365 -5.73 -11.75 -19.29
CA LYS A 365 -6.55 -11.03 -20.28
C LYS A 365 -8.03 -11.08 -19.87
N PRO A 366 -8.67 -9.91 -19.65
CA PRO A 366 -8.07 -8.56 -19.63
C PRO A 366 -7.10 -8.33 -18.47
N ILE A 367 -6.38 -7.20 -18.49
CA ILE A 367 -5.70 -6.73 -17.28
C ILE A 367 -6.77 -6.46 -16.23
N ILE A 368 -6.70 -7.14 -15.08
CA ILE A 368 -7.66 -6.95 -14.01
C ILE A 368 -7.17 -5.85 -13.07
N ALA A 369 -7.86 -4.71 -13.09
CA ALA A 369 -7.62 -3.57 -12.20
C ALA A 369 -8.25 -3.74 -10.80
N ARG A 370 -9.21 -4.65 -10.68
CA ARG A 370 -10.03 -4.84 -9.47
C ARG A 370 -9.22 -5.45 -8.33
N LYS A 371 -9.49 -4.96 -7.12
CA LYS A 371 -8.90 -5.45 -5.88
C LYS A 371 -10.06 -5.90 -5.01
N SER A 372 -10.21 -7.20 -4.80
CA SER A 372 -11.25 -7.77 -3.94
C SER A 372 -10.77 -9.10 -3.36
N VAL A 373 -11.57 -9.68 -2.48
CA VAL A 373 -11.27 -11.02 -1.92
C VAL A 373 -11.27 -12.08 -3.02
N MET A 374 -12.23 -12.01 -3.94
CA MET A 374 -12.28 -12.85 -5.13
C MET A 374 -11.04 -12.68 -6.01
N GLU A 375 -10.63 -11.45 -6.29
CA GLU A 375 -9.48 -11.21 -7.17
C GLU A 375 -8.16 -11.68 -6.56
N ALA A 376 -7.97 -11.46 -5.25
CA ALA A 376 -6.81 -12.02 -4.54
C ALA A 376 -6.77 -13.55 -4.65
N THR A 377 -7.95 -14.18 -4.58
CA THR A 377 -8.11 -15.64 -4.72
C THR A 377 -7.79 -16.11 -6.15
N MET A 378 -8.35 -15.45 -7.17
CA MET A 378 -8.14 -15.78 -8.58
C MET A 378 -6.70 -15.55 -9.03
N ALA A 379 -6.03 -14.56 -8.45
CA ALA A 379 -4.63 -14.27 -8.70
C ALA A 379 -3.64 -15.22 -8.02
N GLY A 380 -4.12 -16.15 -7.17
CA GLY A 380 -3.26 -17.02 -6.38
C GLY A 380 -2.37 -16.25 -5.40
N ILE A 381 -2.80 -15.05 -5.00
CA ILE A 381 -2.04 -14.19 -4.10
C ILE A 381 -2.23 -14.71 -2.66
N PRO A 382 -1.15 -14.98 -1.91
CA PRO A 382 -1.29 -15.29 -0.49
C PRO A 382 -1.92 -14.14 0.27
N VAL A 383 -2.83 -14.45 1.19
CA VAL A 383 -3.37 -13.47 2.11
C VAL A 383 -2.88 -13.80 3.52
N LEU A 384 -2.04 -12.92 4.04
CA LEU A 384 -1.45 -13.04 5.37
C LEU A 384 -2.27 -12.23 6.39
N LEU A 385 -2.88 -12.93 7.33
CA LEU A 385 -3.75 -12.34 8.34
C LEU A 385 -3.15 -12.53 9.73
N HIS A 386 -3.40 -11.60 10.63
CA HIS A 386 -2.97 -11.72 12.02
C HIS A 386 -4.07 -11.24 12.97
N GLY A 387 -4.65 -12.16 13.74
CA GLY A 387 -5.73 -11.88 14.67
C GLY A 387 -5.31 -11.98 16.14
N ALA A 388 -6.30 -11.85 17.04
CA ALA A 388 -6.06 -11.96 18.49
C ALA A 388 -5.54 -13.34 18.95
N GLN A 389 -5.79 -14.39 18.16
CA GLN A 389 -5.34 -15.77 18.44
C GLN A 389 -3.96 -16.09 17.85
N GLY A 390 -3.33 -15.14 17.16
CA GLY A 390 -2.04 -15.31 16.48
C GLY A 390 -2.12 -15.13 14.97
N GLY A 391 -1.02 -15.47 14.29
CA GLY A 391 -0.95 -15.42 12.83
C GLY A 391 -1.76 -16.52 12.17
N HIS A 392 -2.52 -16.15 11.15
CA HIS A 392 -3.28 -17.06 10.30
C HIS A 392 -2.94 -16.72 8.84
N GLN A 393 -2.47 -17.69 8.06
CA GLN A 393 -2.30 -17.47 6.63
C GLN A 393 -3.37 -18.24 5.87
N VAL A 394 -3.96 -17.59 4.86
CA VAL A 394 -4.81 -18.27 3.90
C VAL A 394 -4.20 -18.13 2.52
N TRP A 395 -4.01 -19.28 1.88
CA TRP A 395 -3.49 -19.39 0.52
C TRP A 395 -4.61 -19.78 -0.44
N PHE A 396 -4.52 -19.28 -1.66
CA PHE A 396 -5.44 -19.57 -2.75
C PHE A 396 -4.70 -20.07 -3.98
N GLY A 397 -5.37 -20.90 -4.78
CA GLY A 397 -4.86 -21.49 -6.01
C GLY A 397 -4.25 -22.90 -5.84
N ASP A 398 -3.77 -23.47 -6.96
CA ASP A 398 -3.21 -24.83 -7.05
C ASP A 398 -1.90 -25.02 -6.26
N THR A 399 -1.36 -23.95 -5.66
CA THR A 399 -0.14 -23.96 -4.86
C THR A 399 -0.51 -23.91 -3.37
N ILE A 400 -0.84 -25.07 -2.81
CA ILE A 400 -0.75 -25.26 -1.36
C ILE A 400 0.73 -25.17 -1.01
N ILE A 401 1.16 -23.98 -0.60
CA ILE A 401 2.48 -23.75 -0.05
C ILE A 401 2.62 -24.60 1.21
N GLN A 402 3.72 -25.35 1.31
CA GLN A 402 3.94 -26.21 2.48
C GLN A 402 3.98 -25.35 3.75
N PRO A 403 3.47 -25.81 4.91
CA PRO A 403 3.45 -25.02 6.15
C PRO A 403 4.81 -24.40 6.53
N THR A 404 5.90 -25.04 6.13
CA THR A 404 7.27 -24.52 6.24
C THR A 404 7.49 -23.25 5.43
N GLU A 405 7.14 -23.23 4.14
CA GLU A 405 7.24 -22.07 3.26
C GLU A 405 6.32 -20.92 3.71
N GLN A 406 5.17 -21.24 4.31
CA GLN A 406 4.26 -20.25 4.92
C GLN A 406 4.95 -19.49 6.06
N THR A 407 5.58 -20.24 6.96
CA THR A 407 6.34 -19.69 8.09
C THR A 407 7.50 -18.84 7.57
N MET A 408 8.19 -19.28 6.52
CA MET A 408 9.31 -18.53 5.93
C MET A 408 8.86 -17.20 5.31
N LEU A 409 7.73 -17.15 4.60
CA LEU A 409 7.21 -15.88 4.07
C LEU A 409 6.85 -14.90 5.20
N GLN A 410 6.21 -15.37 6.27
CA GLN A 410 5.91 -14.54 7.44
C GLN A 410 7.18 -13.99 8.09
N VAL A 411 8.23 -14.81 8.18
CA VAL A 411 9.53 -14.39 8.70
C VAL A 411 10.15 -13.33 7.80
N ASP A 412 10.22 -13.56 6.49
CA ASP A 412 10.78 -12.60 5.52
C ASP A 412 10.05 -11.25 5.60
N ALA A 413 8.70 -11.26 5.54
CA ALA A 413 7.89 -10.04 5.60
C ALA A 413 8.01 -9.30 6.95
N ALA A 414 8.17 -10.05 8.05
CA ALA A 414 8.37 -9.45 9.36
C ALA A 414 9.79 -8.87 9.54
N LEU A 415 10.82 -9.49 8.95
CA LEU A 415 12.18 -9.00 8.98
C LEU A 415 12.32 -7.69 8.21
N ASP A 416 11.77 -7.60 7.00
CA ASP A 416 11.78 -6.38 6.20
C ASP A 416 11.11 -5.22 6.97
N ALA A 417 9.96 -5.49 7.61
CA ALA A 417 9.28 -4.52 8.44
C ALA A 417 10.08 -4.13 9.70
N VAL A 418 10.79 -5.07 10.33
CA VAL A 418 11.65 -4.80 11.50
C VAL A 418 12.79 -3.85 11.10
N HIS A 419 13.43 -4.10 9.97
CA HIS A 419 14.55 -3.29 9.49
C HIS A 419 14.12 -1.86 9.19
N TYR A 420 13.00 -1.70 8.49
CA TYR A 420 12.45 -0.38 8.21
C TYR A 420 12.10 0.37 9.51
N GLU A 421 11.42 -0.28 10.46
CA GLU A 421 11.09 0.31 11.75
C GLU A 421 12.32 0.72 12.56
N LEU A 422 13.39 -0.07 12.52
CA LEU A 422 14.63 0.25 13.22
C LEU A 422 15.29 1.50 12.64
N VAL A 423 15.41 1.59 11.31
CA VAL A 423 15.98 2.77 10.64
C VAL A 423 15.16 4.02 10.96
N THR A 424 13.85 3.97 10.76
CA THR A 424 12.96 5.10 11.02
C THR A 424 12.99 5.49 12.49
N ALA A 425 13.03 4.55 13.44
CA ALA A 425 13.16 4.88 14.85
C ALA A 425 14.49 5.55 15.19
N MET A 426 15.60 5.06 14.65
CA MET A 426 16.94 5.59 14.93
C MET A 426 17.14 6.98 14.35
N LEU A 427 16.53 7.31 13.21
CA LEU A 427 16.77 8.57 12.52
C LEU A 427 15.65 9.59 12.72
N ASP A 428 14.39 9.16 12.80
CA ASP A 428 13.25 10.06 12.70
C ASP A 428 12.26 9.92 13.86
N SER A 429 11.51 8.82 13.93
CA SER A 429 10.36 8.68 14.83
C SER A 429 10.74 8.64 16.32
N GLY A 430 12.01 8.38 16.63
CA GLY A 430 12.52 8.30 18.00
C GLY A 430 12.01 7.09 18.79
N ARG A 431 11.24 6.19 18.17
CA ARG A 431 10.57 5.12 18.89
C ARG A 431 10.35 3.89 18.02
N PHE A 432 11.07 2.83 18.34
CA PHE A 432 10.94 1.52 17.70
C PHE A 432 9.80 0.71 18.31
N ARG A 433 8.75 0.43 17.52
CA ARG A 433 7.71 -0.54 17.91
C ARG A 433 7.97 -1.84 17.15
N CYS A 434 8.48 -2.85 17.85
CA CYS A 434 8.92 -4.08 17.21
C CYS A 434 7.78 -4.78 16.46
N PRO A 435 7.85 -4.92 15.12
CA PRO A 435 6.82 -5.60 14.35
C PRO A 435 6.54 -7.01 14.88
N LEU A 436 7.57 -7.80 15.18
CA LEU A 436 7.37 -9.13 15.76
C LEU A 436 6.56 -9.13 17.08
N ALA A 437 6.74 -8.11 17.93
CA ALA A 437 6.00 -8.00 19.19
C ALA A 437 4.57 -7.48 18.98
N THR A 438 4.39 -6.43 18.18
CA THR A 438 3.07 -5.88 17.85
C THR A 438 2.18 -6.90 17.14
N ARG A 439 2.80 -7.85 16.44
CA ARG A 439 2.19 -8.96 15.73
C ARG A 439 2.21 -10.26 16.53
N SER A 440 2.54 -10.24 17.83
CA SER A 440 2.57 -11.45 18.67
C SER A 440 3.31 -12.67 18.07
N LEU A 441 4.30 -12.44 17.20
CA LEU A 441 5.15 -13.46 16.57
C LEU A 441 6.39 -13.79 17.43
N CYS A 442 6.67 -13.00 18.46
CA CYS A 442 7.78 -13.20 19.38
C CYS A 442 7.27 -13.62 20.77
N GLY A 443 7.57 -14.86 21.18
CA GLY A 443 7.21 -15.37 22.50
C GLY A 443 7.91 -14.65 23.67
N SER A 444 9.05 -14.01 23.39
CA SER A 444 9.81 -13.20 24.36
C SER A 444 9.41 -11.72 24.37
N ALA A 445 8.34 -11.35 23.65
CA ALA A 445 7.91 -9.96 23.54
C ALA A 445 7.51 -9.39 24.90
N GLN A 446 8.12 -8.27 25.28
CA GLN A 446 7.76 -7.50 26.47
C GLN A 446 6.79 -6.36 26.11
N ASN A 447 6.18 -5.73 27.13
CA ASN A 447 5.29 -4.59 26.93
C ASN A 447 6.01 -3.41 26.24
N THR A 448 7.28 -3.17 26.57
CA THR A 448 8.13 -2.15 25.94
C THR A 448 8.23 -2.38 24.43
N CYS A 449 8.40 -3.62 23.97
CA CYS A 449 8.45 -3.96 22.55
C CYS A 449 7.19 -3.55 21.77
N ARG A 450 6.02 -3.53 22.42
CA ARG A 450 4.73 -3.19 21.79
C ARG A 450 4.43 -1.69 21.82
N HIS A 451 4.81 -1.01 22.91
CA HIS A 451 4.47 0.40 23.12
C HIS A 451 5.54 1.35 22.56
N GLY A 452 6.79 0.87 22.47
CA GLY A 452 7.91 1.60 21.90
C GLY A 452 9.19 1.46 22.72
N ILE A 453 10.30 1.38 22.01
CA ILE A 453 11.66 1.35 22.50
C ILE A 453 12.37 2.58 21.95
N ASP A 454 12.87 3.44 22.83
CA ASP A 454 13.64 4.64 22.47
C ASP A 454 15.16 4.42 22.59
N ASN A 455 15.59 3.24 23.00
CA ASN A 455 17.00 2.85 23.08
C ASN A 455 17.15 1.33 22.90
N LEU A 456 18.06 0.88 22.03
CA LEU A 456 18.27 -0.55 21.77
C LEU A 456 18.64 -1.37 23.01
N ARG A 457 19.18 -0.77 24.07
CA ARG A 457 19.46 -1.46 25.35
C ARG A 457 18.20 -1.96 26.05
N LEU A 458 17.04 -1.38 25.74
CA LEU A 458 15.74 -1.81 26.25
C LEU A 458 15.17 -3.01 25.49
N LEU A 459 15.87 -3.51 24.45
CA LEU A 459 15.51 -4.77 23.83
C LEU A 459 15.68 -5.93 24.83
N PRO A 460 14.76 -6.92 24.87
CA PRO A 460 14.94 -8.10 25.69
C PRO A 460 16.27 -8.81 25.38
N GLU A 461 16.82 -9.50 26.37
CA GLU A 461 18.11 -10.18 26.24
C GLU A 461 18.12 -11.29 25.19
N ALA A 462 19.29 -11.52 24.59
CA ALA A 462 19.57 -12.72 23.82
C ALA A 462 19.65 -13.94 24.77
N PRO A 463 19.25 -15.15 24.33
CA PRO A 463 18.79 -15.51 22.99
C PRO A 463 17.29 -15.26 22.75
N GLY A 464 16.56 -14.72 23.73
CA GLY A 464 15.10 -14.57 23.66
C GLY A 464 14.62 -13.55 22.62
N CYS A 465 15.39 -12.51 22.33
CA CYS A 465 15.04 -11.47 21.36
C CYS A 465 15.70 -11.70 19.99
N HIS A 466 14.91 -12.07 18.98
CA HIS A 466 15.40 -12.24 17.59
C HIS A 466 16.02 -10.96 17.01
N VAL A 467 15.41 -9.79 17.29
CA VAL A 467 15.93 -8.49 16.82
C VAL A 467 17.31 -8.22 17.41
N ARG A 468 17.48 -8.42 18.73
CA ARG A 468 18.77 -8.26 19.41
C ARG A 468 19.82 -9.22 18.86
N VAL A 469 19.49 -10.51 18.74
CA VAL A 469 20.39 -11.52 18.17
C VAL A 469 20.82 -11.11 16.75
N GLN A 470 19.89 -10.66 15.92
CA GLN A 470 20.21 -10.22 14.56
C GLN A 470 21.15 -9.01 14.57
N LEU A 471 20.88 -8.00 15.39
CA LEU A 471 21.74 -6.82 15.51
C LEU A 471 23.14 -7.21 16.00
N GLU A 472 23.25 -8.02 17.06
CA GLU A 472 24.53 -8.49 17.61
C GLU A 472 25.33 -9.30 16.58
N VAL A 473 24.69 -10.19 15.82
CA VAL A 473 25.33 -10.96 14.73
C VAL A 473 25.85 -10.05 13.62
N ASN A 474 25.17 -8.93 13.36
CA ASN A 474 25.61 -7.92 12.39
C ASN A 474 26.63 -6.92 12.99
N GLY A 475 27.09 -7.14 14.22
CA GLY A 475 28.15 -6.40 14.87
C GLY A 475 27.69 -5.14 15.62
N PHE A 476 26.40 -5.01 15.92
CA PHE A 476 25.92 -3.96 16.82
C PHE A 476 26.25 -4.34 18.27
N ASN A 477 26.96 -3.46 18.98
CA ASN A 477 27.34 -3.69 20.37
C ASN A 477 26.27 -3.15 21.33
N ILE A 478 25.26 -3.98 21.62
CA ILE A 478 24.16 -3.64 22.52
C ILE A 478 24.54 -4.09 23.94
N LEU A 479 25.42 -3.33 24.61
CA LEU A 479 25.77 -3.56 26.02
C LEU A 479 24.66 -3.03 26.93
N GLN A 480 24.33 -3.78 27.99
CA GLN A 480 23.41 -3.33 29.04
C GLN A 480 24.07 -2.35 30.00
#